data_AF-A0A7W7MGV5-F1
#
_entry.id   AF-A0A7W7MGV5-F1
#
_cell.length_a   1.000
_cell.length_b   1.000
_cell.length_c   1.000
_cell.angle_alpha   90.00
_cell.angle_beta   90.00
_cell.angle_gamma   90.00
#
_symmetry.space_group_name_H-M   'P 1'
#
loop_
_entity.id
_entity.type
_entity.pdbx_description
1 polymer ?
#
loop_
_entity_poly.entity_id
_entity_poly.type
_entity_poly.pdbx_seq_one_letter_code
_entity_poly.pdbx_strand_id
1 'polypeptide(L)'
;MVWAVVLAGTVSPAVGAEAADPTGVAARLDRLTLEISGNVVERRAHLLVNYHRVEGGIEACMRALGKSYQRHPYVDFYRDFTDADLGFGTGYGTVFDSPTDRGRIQVLNEQAATRVWESGLYDYATPPAPGLDGCRERFGNRDYQDPDPPHPAVDRLSGFPELVAIVSRDPGVRDGMRHYPKCMKQRYGYDVPGERTDLLFAPRLDPPPNPGWDQAVAEIAAVHAADADCRRPAYGIAVRIVGEHLDHWEKRHRSELDAIRAAWRQRVSEAARYHN
;
A
#
# COMPACT_ATOMS: atom_id res chain seq x y z
N MET A 1 43.05 38.76 50.16
CA MET A 1 41.98 37.75 50.29
C MET A 1 40.84 38.16 49.37
N VAL A 2 40.73 37.51 48.22
CA VAL A 2 39.62 37.67 47.27
C VAL A 2 39.01 36.28 47.12
N TRP A 3 37.78 36.11 47.56
CA TRP A 3 37.04 34.86 47.42
C TRP A 3 36.33 34.85 46.06
N ALA A 4 36.69 33.87 45.23
CA ALA A 4 35.98 33.56 44.00
C ALA A 4 34.76 32.69 44.34
N VAL A 5 33.56 33.15 43.97
CA VAL A 5 32.34 32.34 44.00
C VAL A 5 32.32 31.51 42.72
N VAL A 6 32.47 30.20 42.85
CA VAL A 6 32.25 29.22 41.78
C VAL A 6 30.76 28.88 41.77
N LEU A 7 30.02 29.33 40.75
CA LEU A 7 28.67 28.87 40.48
C LEU A 7 28.75 27.47 39.86
N ALA A 8 28.41 26.45 40.64
CA ALA A 8 28.17 25.11 40.14
C ALA A 8 26.83 25.10 39.39
N GLY A 9 26.88 25.20 38.06
CA GLY A 9 25.74 24.91 37.20
C GLY A 9 25.46 23.42 37.25
N THR A 10 24.34 23.02 37.86
CA THR A 10 23.80 21.67 37.75
C THR A 10 23.31 21.47 36.32
N VAL A 11 24.13 20.78 35.52
CA VAL A 11 23.69 20.24 34.23
C VAL A 11 22.69 19.15 34.55
N SER A 12 21.40 19.44 34.39
CA SER A 12 20.38 18.39 34.37
C SER A 12 20.73 17.42 33.25
N PRO A 13 20.77 16.11 33.51
CA PRO A 13 20.94 15.15 32.42
C PRO A 13 19.73 15.32 31.50
N ALA A 14 20.01 15.53 30.22
CA ALA A 14 18.99 15.44 29.19
C ALA A 14 18.29 14.09 29.38
N VAL A 15 16.97 14.13 29.60
CA VAL A 15 16.13 12.93 29.59
C VAL A 15 16.46 12.20 28.30
N GLY A 16 17.14 11.07 28.42
CA GLY A 16 17.56 10.27 27.28
C GLY A 16 16.31 9.93 26.48
N ALA A 17 16.32 10.23 25.19
CA ALA A 17 15.35 9.69 24.27
C ALA A 17 15.38 8.17 24.42
N GLU A 18 14.35 7.60 25.02
CA GLU A 18 14.15 6.16 25.06
C GLU A 18 14.18 5.70 23.60
N ALA A 19 15.11 4.80 23.27
CA ALA A 19 15.27 4.35 21.89
C ALA A 19 13.92 3.83 21.39
N ALA A 20 13.41 4.38 20.29
CA ALA A 20 12.09 4.06 19.78
C ALA A 20 11.93 2.53 19.62
N ASP A 21 10.90 1.94 20.24
CA ASP A 21 10.55 0.53 20.09
C ASP A 21 10.19 0.24 18.63
N PRO A 22 10.97 -0.59 17.90
CA PRO A 22 10.70 -0.87 16.50
C PRO A 22 9.32 -1.48 16.24
N THR A 23 8.81 -2.29 17.17
CA THR A 23 7.48 -2.89 17.05
C THR A 23 6.39 -1.84 17.20
N GLY A 24 6.51 -0.94 18.18
CA GLY A 24 5.60 0.20 18.35
C GLY A 24 5.58 1.15 17.15
N VAL A 25 6.75 1.44 16.55
CA VAL A 25 6.82 2.28 15.33
C VAL A 25 6.17 1.58 14.14
N ALA A 26 6.42 0.29 13.93
CA ALA A 26 5.81 -0.48 12.85
C ALA A 26 4.27 -0.50 12.95
N ALA A 27 3.73 -0.83 14.13
CA ALA A 27 2.28 -0.84 14.36
C ALA A 27 1.64 0.54 14.16
N ARG A 28 2.39 1.60 14.46
CA ARG A 28 1.95 2.99 14.24
C ARG A 28 1.91 3.34 12.76
N LEU A 29 2.91 2.91 11.97
CA LEU A 29 2.91 3.04 10.52
C LEU A 29 1.76 2.24 9.88
N ASP A 30 1.49 1.01 10.34
CA ASP A 30 0.34 0.21 9.88
C ASP A 30 -0.97 0.98 10.04
N ARG A 31 -1.20 1.53 11.24
CA ARG A 31 -2.39 2.32 11.53
C ARG A 31 -2.49 3.54 10.60
N LEU A 32 -1.39 4.28 10.41
CA LEU A 32 -1.39 5.44 9.52
C LEU A 32 -1.64 5.04 8.05
N THR A 33 -1.08 3.91 7.60
CA THR A 33 -1.36 3.38 6.26
C THR A 33 -2.85 3.10 6.08
N LEU A 34 -3.50 2.46 7.05
CA LEU A 34 -4.95 2.22 7.01
C LEU A 34 -5.76 3.52 7.12
N GLU A 35 -5.31 4.49 7.92
CA GLU A 35 -5.95 5.80 8.01
C GLU A 35 -5.93 6.54 6.66
N ILE A 36 -4.80 6.49 5.96
CA ILE A 36 -4.57 7.17 4.67
C ILE A 36 -5.27 6.41 3.53
N SER A 37 -4.96 5.12 3.39
CA SER A 37 -5.36 4.30 2.24
C SER A 37 -6.69 3.56 2.40
N GLY A 38 -7.30 3.67 3.59
CA GLY A 38 -8.57 3.04 3.93
C GLY A 38 -8.42 1.59 4.38
N ASN A 39 -9.25 1.20 5.35
CA ASN A 39 -9.40 -0.19 5.78
C ASN A 39 -10.20 -1.03 4.76
N VAL A 40 -10.33 -2.34 4.97
CA VAL A 40 -10.97 -3.23 4.00
C VAL A 40 -12.43 -2.84 3.72
N VAL A 41 -13.18 -2.41 4.74
CA VAL A 41 -14.58 -1.98 4.59
C VAL A 41 -14.65 -0.72 3.74
N GLU A 42 -13.76 0.24 3.99
CA GLU A 42 -13.66 1.50 3.27
C GLU A 42 -13.27 1.29 1.80
N ARG A 43 -12.30 0.41 1.53
CA ARG A 43 -11.88 0.06 0.17
C ARG A 43 -12.97 -0.65 -0.60
N ARG A 44 -13.69 -1.59 0.02
CA ARG A 44 -14.85 -2.27 -0.59
C ARG A 44 -15.98 -1.31 -0.90
N ALA A 45 -16.31 -0.42 0.05
CA ALA A 45 -17.29 0.63 -0.15
C ALA A 45 -16.89 1.54 -1.34
N HIS A 46 -15.64 1.98 -1.37
CA HIS A 46 -15.14 2.83 -2.43
C HIS A 46 -15.14 2.17 -3.81
N LEU A 47 -14.79 0.89 -3.88
CA LEU A 47 -14.90 0.08 -5.09
C LEU A 47 -16.35 -0.02 -5.57
N LEU A 48 -17.30 -0.27 -4.67
CA LEU A 48 -18.73 -0.33 -5.00
C LEU A 48 -19.25 1.02 -5.52
N VAL A 49 -18.90 2.12 -4.85
CA VAL A 49 -19.25 3.46 -5.32
C VAL A 49 -18.69 3.71 -6.72
N ASN A 50 -17.43 3.33 -6.96
CA ASN A 50 -16.80 3.51 -8.26
C ASN A 50 -17.45 2.63 -9.35
N TYR A 51 -17.85 1.41 -9.02
CA TYR A 51 -18.63 0.54 -9.92
C TYR A 51 -19.91 1.22 -10.37
N HIS A 52 -20.73 1.73 -9.43
CA HIS A 52 -21.97 2.42 -9.79
C HIS A 52 -21.73 3.72 -10.57
N ARG A 53 -20.65 4.45 -10.25
CA ARG A 53 -20.24 5.65 -10.99
C ARG A 53 -19.88 5.33 -12.44
N VAL A 54 -19.00 4.36 -12.66
CA VAL A 54 -18.43 4.04 -13.97
C VAL A 54 -19.42 3.22 -14.79
N GLU A 55 -19.80 2.03 -14.34
CA GLU A 55 -20.68 1.12 -15.10
C GLU A 55 -22.09 1.69 -15.24
N GLY A 56 -22.62 2.30 -14.17
CA GLY A 56 -23.91 2.98 -14.23
C GLY A 56 -23.89 4.24 -15.10
N GLY A 57 -22.78 4.98 -15.09
CA GLY A 57 -22.57 6.13 -15.95
C GLY A 57 -22.46 5.78 -17.44
N ILE A 58 -21.72 4.72 -17.75
CA ILE A 58 -21.61 4.17 -19.12
C ILE A 58 -22.99 3.69 -19.60
N GLU A 59 -23.72 2.93 -18.78
CA GLU A 59 -25.06 2.47 -19.14
C GLU A 59 -26.02 3.63 -19.43
N ALA A 60 -26.03 4.66 -18.58
CA ALA A 60 -26.86 5.84 -18.79
C ALA A 60 -26.49 6.59 -20.09
N CYS A 61 -25.19 6.70 -20.37
CA CYS A 61 -24.69 7.29 -21.61
C CYS A 61 -25.11 6.49 -22.85
N MET A 62 -24.93 5.17 -22.83
CA MET A 62 -25.31 4.26 -23.92
C MET A 62 -26.81 4.29 -24.17
N ARG A 63 -27.62 4.31 -23.10
CA ARG A 63 -29.08 4.46 -23.17
C ARG A 63 -29.48 5.77 -23.84
N ALA A 64 -28.81 6.88 -23.53
CA ALA A 64 -29.05 8.18 -24.16
C ALA A 64 -28.71 8.18 -25.67
N LEU A 65 -27.79 7.31 -26.10
CA LEU A 65 -27.46 7.08 -27.51
C LEU A 65 -28.41 6.07 -28.20
N GLY A 66 -29.44 5.57 -27.50
CA GLY A 66 -30.34 4.54 -28.02
C GLY A 66 -29.66 3.17 -28.20
N LYS A 67 -28.59 2.90 -27.47
CA LYS A 67 -27.82 1.65 -27.52
C LYS A 67 -28.05 0.83 -26.26
N SER A 68 -28.09 -0.49 -26.41
CA SER A 68 -28.05 -1.41 -25.28
C SER A 68 -26.62 -1.51 -24.75
N TYR A 69 -26.49 -1.55 -23.42
CA TYR A 69 -25.23 -1.84 -22.75
C TYR A 69 -25.54 -2.73 -21.55
N GLN A 70 -24.82 -3.84 -21.45
CA GLN A 70 -24.85 -4.71 -20.29
C GLN A 70 -23.64 -4.36 -19.43
N ARG A 71 -23.88 -3.99 -18.17
CA ARG A 71 -22.81 -3.73 -17.22
C ARG A 71 -21.99 -5.00 -17.01
N HIS A 72 -20.70 -4.83 -16.79
CA HIS A 72 -19.88 -5.91 -16.27
C HIS A 72 -20.38 -6.31 -14.88
N PRO A 73 -20.23 -7.60 -14.50
CA PRO A 73 -20.54 -8.02 -13.14
C PRO A 73 -19.64 -7.28 -12.14
N TYR A 74 -20.21 -6.91 -10.99
CA TYR A 74 -19.43 -6.39 -9.88
C TYR A 74 -18.59 -7.52 -9.27
N VAL A 75 -17.27 -7.32 -9.25
CA VAL A 75 -16.32 -8.20 -8.60
C VAL A 75 -15.68 -7.46 -7.45
N ASP A 76 -15.85 -8.00 -6.24
CA ASP A 76 -15.21 -7.48 -5.05
C ASP A 76 -13.73 -7.92 -5.01
N PHE A 77 -12.84 -6.99 -5.39
CA PHE A 77 -11.40 -7.22 -5.39
C PHE A 77 -10.91 -7.60 -3.99
N TYR A 78 -11.43 -6.93 -2.95
CA TYR A 78 -10.98 -7.05 -1.57
C TYR A 78 -11.75 -8.11 -0.77
N ARG A 79 -12.53 -8.97 -1.43
CA ARG A 79 -13.37 -9.99 -0.78
C ARG A 79 -12.63 -10.84 0.26
N ASP A 80 -11.40 -11.24 -0.07
CA ASP A 80 -10.61 -12.19 0.73
C ASP A 80 -9.52 -11.49 1.58
N PHE A 81 -9.51 -10.15 1.58
CA PHE A 81 -8.55 -9.33 2.32
C PHE A 81 -9.06 -9.04 3.73
N THR A 82 -8.12 -8.77 4.63
CA THR A 82 -8.34 -8.22 5.96
C THR A 82 -7.56 -6.91 6.13
N ASP A 83 -7.78 -6.18 7.21
CA ASP A 83 -7.00 -4.97 7.51
C ASP A 83 -5.51 -5.26 7.72
N ALA A 84 -5.17 -6.48 8.17
CA ALA A 84 -3.78 -6.92 8.20
C ALA A 84 -3.20 -6.92 6.79
N ASP A 85 -3.95 -7.39 5.78
CA ASP A 85 -3.57 -7.45 4.36
C ASP A 85 -3.46 -6.09 3.65
N LEU A 86 -3.54 -4.96 4.37
CA LEU A 86 -3.55 -3.61 3.80
C LEU A 86 -2.57 -2.64 4.48
N GLY A 87 -1.91 -3.07 5.57
CA GLY A 87 -0.95 -2.27 6.33
C GLY A 87 0.48 -2.35 5.78
N PHE A 88 1.42 -1.70 6.47
CA PHE A 88 2.85 -1.81 6.25
C PHE A 88 3.30 -3.29 6.19
N GLY A 89 2.73 -4.15 7.03
CA GLY A 89 2.80 -5.60 6.91
C GLY A 89 1.63 -6.18 6.13
N THR A 90 1.90 -6.69 4.92
CA THR A 90 0.99 -7.19 3.87
C THR A 90 0.30 -6.14 2.98
N GLY A 91 0.79 -4.92 2.75
CA GLY A 91 0.27 -4.14 1.62
C GLY A 91 0.77 -2.72 1.42
N TYR A 92 1.42 -2.47 0.27
CA TYR A 92 1.99 -1.18 -0.15
C TYR A 92 2.91 -0.54 0.93
N GLY A 93 4.08 -1.13 1.17
CA GLY A 93 5.17 -0.53 1.97
C GLY A 93 5.76 0.73 1.28
N THR A 94 6.37 1.69 1.99
CA THR A 94 7.72 1.60 2.59
C THR A 94 7.94 2.68 3.68
N VAL A 95 8.81 2.48 4.69
CA VAL A 95 10.25 2.75 4.73
C VAL A 95 11.06 1.44 4.84
N PHE A 96 11.44 0.91 3.68
CA PHE A 96 12.19 -0.33 3.41
C PHE A 96 11.50 -1.67 3.68
N ASP A 97 10.16 -1.64 3.66
CA ASP A 97 9.19 -2.73 3.46
C ASP A 97 9.19 -3.84 4.52
N SER A 98 8.02 -4.02 5.13
CA SER A 98 7.82 -4.92 6.27
C SER A 98 8.21 -6.35 5.89
N PRO A 99 8.68 -7.17 6.84
CA PRO A 99 8.44 -8.61 6.75
C PRO A 99 6.93 -8.78 6.63
N THR A 100 6.44 -8.95 5.41
CA THR A 100 5.04 -9.28 5.18
C THR A 100 4.76 -10.65 5.80
N ASP A 101 3.49 -10.98 6.04
CA ASP A 101 3.08 -12.35 6.35
C ASP A 101 3.30 -13.23 5.11
N ARG A 102 4.57 -13.58 4.86
CA ARG A 102 5.00 -14.53 3.82
C ARG A 102 4.48 -14.19 2.42
N GLY A 103 4.43 -12.91 2.05
CA GLY A 103 3.94 -12.45 0.75
C GLY A 103 2.44 -12.65 0.52
N ARG A 104 1.64 -12.86 1.58
CA ARG A 104 0.20 -13.12 1.50
C ARG A 104 -0.57 -12.12 0.65
N ILE A 105 -0.30 -10.82 0.74
CA ILE A 105 -1.00 -9.85 -0.12
C ILE A 105 -0.73 -10.07 -1.59
N GLN A 106 0.48 -10.46 -1.96
CA GLN A 106 0.75 -10.73 -3.36
C GLN A 106 -0.11 -11.89 -3.85
N VAL A 107 -0.22 -12.95 -3.05
CA VAL A 107 -1.13 -14.06 -3.34
C VAL A 107 -2.58 -13.58 -3.46
N LEU A 108 -3.05 -12.73 -2.54
CA LEU A 108 -4.40 -12.17 -2.57
C LEU A 108 -4.65 -11.26 -3.79
N ASN A 109 -3.66 -10.45 -4.18
CA ASN A 109 -3.71 -9.60 -5.37
C ASN A 109 -3.82 -10.44 -6.64
N GLU A 110 -3.02 -11.50 -6.76
CA GLU A 110 -3.07 -12.42 -7.92
C GLU A 110 -4.41 -13.17 -7.97
N GLN A 111 -4.90 -13.65 -6.82
CA GLN A 111 -6.23 -14.27 -6.72
C GLN A 111 -7.35 -13.28 -7.08
N ALA A 112 -7.24 -12.03 -6.63
CA ALA A 112 -8.20 -10.99 -6.97
C ALA A 112 -8.17 -10.68 -8.46
N ALA A 113 -7.00 -10.43 -9.04
CA ALA A 113 -6.83 -10.20 -10.48
C ALA A 113 -7.39 -11.36 -11.31
N THR A 114 -7.18 -12.61 -10.87
CA THR A 114 -7.77 -13.79 -11.50
C THR A 114 -9.29 -13.71 -11.56
N ARG A 115 -9.95 -13.45 -10.42
CA ARG A 115 -11.42 -13.34 -10.36
C ARG A 115 -11.96 -12.26 -11.30
N VAL A 116 -11.24 -11.16 -11.41
CA VAL A 116 -11.60 -10.05 -12.31
C VAL A 116 -11.47 -10.47 -13.76
N TRP A 117 -10.39 -11.14 -14.11
CA TRP A 117 -10.17 -11.63 -15.46
C TRP A 117 -11.24 -12.67 -15.85
N GLU A 118 -11.53 -13.62 -14.96
CA GLU A 118 -12.56 -14.64 -15.13
C GLU A 118 -13.99 -14.05 -15.20
N SER A 119 -14.22 -12.85 -14.67
CA SER A 119 -15.52 -12.18 -14.76
C SER A 119 -15.78 -11.55 -16.14
N GLY A 120 -14.82 -11.63 -17.07
CA GLY A 120 -14.92 -11.03 -18.39
C GLY A 120 -14.80 -9.51 -18.40
N LEU A 121 -14.28 -8.88 -17.34
CA LEU A 121 -14.04 -7.43 -17.33
C LEU A 121 -13.04 -7.01 -18.42
N TYR A 122 -12.06 -7.87 -18.67
CA TYR A 122 -10.99 -7.69 -19.66
C TYR A 122 -11.22 -8.47 -20.95
N ASP A 123 -12.46 -8.90 -21.25
CA ASP A 123 -12.74 -9.57 -22.51
C ASP A 123 -12.78 -8.55 -23.67
N TYR A 124 -11.60 -8.32 -24.26
CA TYR A 124 -11.40 -7.49 -25.44
C TYR A 124 -11.75 -8.19 -26.75
N ALA A 125 -12.20 -9.47 -26.72
CA ALA A 125 -12.44 -10.24 -27.93
C ALA A 125 -13.71 -9.81 -28.67
N THR A 126 -14.65 -9.15 -27.98
CA THR A 126 -15.85 -8.58 -28.59
C THR A 126 -15.60 -7.12 -28.96
N PRO A 127 -15.71 -6.72 -30.25
CA PRO A 127 -15.58 -5.32 -30.62
C PRO A 127 -16.60 -4.48 -29.84
N PRO A 128 -16.17 -3.35 -29.25
CA PRO A 128 -17.05 -2.56 -28.41
C PRO A 128 -18.27 -2.08 -29.21
N ALA A 129 -19.42 -2.02 -28.54
CA ALA A 129 -20.61 -1.46 -29.15
C ALA A 129 -20.32 -0.02 -29.64
N PRO A 130 -20.74 0.37 -30.87
CA PRO A 130 -20.48 1.70 -31.38
C PRO A 130 -20.94 2.79 -30.39
N GLY A 131 -20.03 3.69 -30.02
CA GLY A 131 -20.27 4.76 -29.04
C GLY A 131 -19.81 4.47 -27.61
N LEU A 132 -19.40 3.23 -27.30
CA LEU A 132 -18.92 2.85 -25.97
C LEU A 132 -17.68 3.65 -25.55
N ASP A 133 -16.71 3.84 -26.45
CA ASP A 133 -15.47 4.55 -26.15
C ASP A 133 -15.74 6.01 -25.74
N GLY A 134 -16.62 6.71 -26.46
CA GLY A 134 -17.02 8.08 -26.10
C GLY A 134 -17.76 8.16 -24.75
N CYS A 135 -18.45 7.09 -24.34
CA CYS A 135 -19.04 7.00 -23.00
C CYS A 135 -17.98 6.70 -21.92
N ARG A 136 -16.94 5.91 -22.23
CA ARG A 136 -15.82 5.58 -21.32
C ARG A 136 -14.85 6.73 -21.11
N GLU A 137 -14.63 7.58 -22.11
CA GLU A 137 -13.71 8.72 -22.04
C GLU A 137 -14.02 9.67 -20.87
N ARG A 138 -15.31 9.82 -20.52
CA ARG A 138 -15.76 10.64 -19.38
C ARG A 138 -15.25 10.15 -18.03
N PHE A 139 -14.84 8.89 -17.97
CA PHE A 139 -14.28 8.23 -16.80
C PHE A 139 -12.78 7.94 -16.99
N GLY A 140 -12.14 8.62 -17.95
CA GLY A 140 -10.72 8.45 -18.25
C GLY A 140 -10.38 7.07 -18.83
N ASN A 141 -11.36 6.34 -19.36
CA ASN A 141 -11.21 4.94 -19.79
C ASN A 141 -10.68 4.00 -18.69
N ARG A 142 -10.85 4.38 -17.42
CA ARG A 142 -10.45 3.55 -16.27
C ARG A 142 -11.55 2.53 -15.99
N ASP A 143 -11.16 1.31 -15.68
CA ASP A 143 -12.07 0.31 -15.14
C ASP A 143 -12.51 0.72 -13.74
N TYR A 144 -13.67 0.23 -13.29
CA TYR A 144 -14.17 0.57 -11.95
C TYR A 144 -13.25 0.08 -10.80
N GLN A 145 -12.30 -0.80 -11.10
CA GLN A 145 -11.32 -1.33 -10.16
C GLN A 145 -10.11 -0.42 -9.95
N ASP A 146 -10.01 0.65 -10.73
CA ASP A 146 -8.99 1.67 -10.59
C ASP A 146 -9.62 2.99 -10.09
N PRO A 147 -10.12 3.01 -8.83
CA PRO A 147 -10.84 4.16 -8.32
C PRO A 147 -9.89 5.32 -8.00
N ASP A 148 -10.34 6.55 -8.28
CA ASP A 148 -9.67 7.76 -7.82
C ASP A 148 -9.68 7.80 -6.29
N PRO A 149 -8.57 8.18 -5.62
CA PRO A 149 -8.55 8.24 -4.16
C PRO A 149 -9.69 9.12 -3.63
N PRO A 150 -10.24 8.80 -2.45
CA PRO A 150 -11.36 9.57 -1.89
C PRO A 150 -10.96 11.02 -1.55
N HIS A 151 -9.66 11.30 -1.42
CA HIS A 151 -9.12 12.63 -1.21
C HIS A 151 -7.73 12.77 -1.86
N PRO A 152 -7.38 13.91 -2.49
CA PRO A 152 -6.08 14.08 -3.18
C PRO A 152 -4.84 13.94 -2.28
N ALA A 153 -4.99 14.12 -0.96
CA ALA A 153 -3.89 13.93 -0.03
C ALA A 153 -3.50 12.45 0.17
N VAL A 154 -4.36 11.50 -0.20
CA VAL A 154 -4.02 10.07 -0.15
C VAL A 154 -2.77 9.81 -0.98
N ASP A 155 -2.75 10.21 -2.25
CA ASP A 155 -1.58 9.97 -3.12
C ASP A 155 -0.31 10.67 -2.63
N ARG A 156 -0.45 11.84 -1.99
CA ARG A 156 0.70 12.60 -1.47
C ARG A 156 1.30 12.00 -0.20
N LEU A 157 0.46 11.44 0.67
CA LEU A 157 0.88 10.93 1.98
C LEU A 157 1.12 9.41 1.98
N SER A 158 0.52 8.68 1.04
CA SER A 158 0.73 7.24 0.89
C SER A 158 2.20 6.94 0.61
N GLY A 159 2.71 5.88 1.25
CA GLY A 159 4.12 5.51 1.14
C GLY A 159 5.09 6.45 1.85
N PHE A 160 4.59 7.43 2.62
CA PHE A 160 5.36 8.30 3.50
C PHE A 160 6.62 8.92 2.85
N PRO A 161 6.50 9.60 1.68
CA PRO A 161 7.66 10.01 0.88
C PRO A 161 8.66 10.88 1.64
N GLU A 162 8.20 11.72 2.57
CA GLU A 162 9.08 12.52 3.44
C GLU A 162 9.92 11.65 4.40
N LEU A 163 9.29 10.66 5.05
CA LEU A 163 9.98 9.75 5.97
C LEU A 163 10.94 8.85 5.19
N VAL A 164 10.51 8.33 4.04
CA VAL A 164 11.37 7.58 3.12
C VAL A 164 12.57 8.41 2.68
N ALA A 165 12.38 9.68 2.33
CA ALA A 165 13.47 10.55 1.90
C ALA A 165 14.51 10.79 3.01
N ILE A 166 14.08 10.95 4.26
CA ILE A 166 14.99 11.08 5.42
C ILE A 166 15.83 9.81 5.56
N VAL A 167 15.16 8.66 5.57
CA VAL A 167 15.81 7.38 5.85
C VAL A 167 16.71 6.94 4.70
N SER A 168 16.31 7.19 3.45
CA SER A 168 17.12 6.87 2.26
C SER A 168 18.44 7.63 2.19
N ARG A 169 18.53 8.78 2.88
CA ARG A 169 19.75 9.60 2.94
C ARG A 169 20.67 9.19 4.08
N ASP A 170 20.19 8.41 5.04
CA ASP A 170 20.97 8.00 6.20
C ASP A 170 22.13 7.07 5.81
N PRO A 171 23.38 7.40 6.18
CA PRO A 171 24.53 6.55 5.87
C PRO A 171 24.41 5.15 6.47
N GLY A 172 23.88 5.00 7.68
CA GLY A 172 23.72 3.69 8.33
C GLY A 172 22.76 2.79 7.57
N VAL A 173 21.63 3.33 7.10
CA VAL A 173 20.67 2.60 6.26
C VAL A 173 21.30 2.22 4.92
N ARG A 174 21.95 3.17 4.23
CA ARG A 174 22.63 2.89 2.96
C ARG A 174 23.68 1.80 3.12
N ASP A 175 24.46 1.87 4.19
CA ASP A 175 25.51 0.92 4.52
C ASP A 175 24.94 -0.48 4.78
N GLY A 176 23.85 -0.57 5.54
CA GLY A 176 23.11 -1.82 5.74
C GLY A 176 22.57 -2.40 4.44
N MET A 177 22.05 -1.55 3.54
CA MET A 177 21.50 -1.96 2.25
C MET A 177 22.56 -2.39 1.23
N ARG A 178 23.82 -1.96 1.35
CA ARG A 178 24.90 -2.38 0.42
C ARG A 178 25.11 -3.90 0.39
N HIS A 179 24.80 -4.60 1.48
CA HIS A 179 24.98 -6.04 1.59
C HIS A 179 23.76 -6.85 1.12
N TYR A 180 22.61 -6.20 0.91
CA TYR A 180 21.36 -6.88 0.60
C TYR A 180 21.44 -7.76 -0.66
N PRO A 181 21.91 -7.28 -1.84
CA PRO A 181 21.98 -8.12 -3.04
C PRO A 181 22.92 -9.33 -2.86
N LYS A 182 24.04 -9.12 -2.16
CA LYS A 182 24.99 -10.18 -1.84
C LYS A 182 24.37 -11.22 -0.90
N CYS A 183 23.62 -10.79 0.10
CA CYS A 183 22.91 -11.68 1.02
C CYS A 183 21.88 -12.54 0.28
N MET A 184 21.01 -11.92 -0.52
CA MET A 184 19.99 -12.62 -1.32
C MET A 184 20.63 -13.69 -2.21
N LYS A 185 21.71 -13.33 -2.92
CA LYS A 185 22.38 -14.27 -3.82
C LYS A 185 23.13 -15.38 -3.09
N GLN A 186 23.97 -15.04 -2.12
CA GLN A 186 24.89 -16.01 -1.50
C GLN A 186 24.20 -16.94 -0.51
N ARG A 187 23.19 -16.45 0.22
CA ARG A 187 22.50 -17.22 1.27
C ARG A 187 21.26 -17.94 0.74
N TYR A 188 20.56 -17.32 -0.21
CA TYR A 188 19.25 -17.80 -0.66
C TYR A 188 19.20 -18.11 -2.17
N GLY A 189 20.25 -17.82 -2.92
CA GLY A 189 20.32 -18.12 -4.36
C GLY A 189 19.58 -17.13 -5.26
N TYR A 190 18.90 -16.13 -4.69
CA TYR A 190 18.10 -15.16 -5.44
C TYR A 190 18.96 -14.05 -6.05
N ASP A 191 18.81 -13.83 -7.35
CA ASP A 191 19.41 -12.68 -8.03
C ASP A 191 18.55 -11.43 -7.82
N VAL A 192 19.19 -10.35 -7.37
CA VAL A 192 18.59 -9.02 -7.28
C VAL A 192 19.25 -8.16 -8.36
N PRO A 193 18.54 -7.80 -9.44
CA PRO A 193 19.07 -6.89 -10.45
C PRO A 193 19.44 -5.53 -9.84
N GLY A 194 20.53 -4.95 -10.36
CA GLY A 194 21.30 -3.89 -9.70
C GLY A 194 20.59 -2.57 -9.35
N GLU A 195 19.44 -2.25 -9.98
CA GLU A 195 18.68 -1.03 -9.68
C GLU A 195 17.36 -1.29 -8.95
N ARG A 196 17.02 -2.56 -8.72
CA ARG A 196 15.80 -2.93 -8.01
C ARG A 196 15.98 -2.76 -6.52
N THR A 197 15.88 -1.50 -6.12
CA THR A 197 15.68 -1.06 -4.74
C THR A 197 14.21 -1.10 -4.34
N ASP A 198 13.32 -1.27 -5.33
CA ASP A 198 11.88 -1.50 -5.20
C ASP A 198 11.54 -2.98 -4.93
N LEU A 199 10.65 -3.17 -3.97
CA LEU A 199 10.37 -4.44 -3.28
C LEU A 199 9.23 -5.26 -3.90
N LEU A 200 9.22 -5.37 -5.22
CA LEU A 200 8.33 -6.30 -5.92
C LEU A 200 9.13 -7.15 -6.91
N PHE A 201 10.08 -7.92 -6.38
CA PHE A 201 10.61 -9.10 -7.04
C PHE A 201 10.00 -10.34 -6.42
N ALA A 202 8.75 -10.59 -6.77
CA ALA A 202 8.29 -11.96 -6.72
C ALA A 202 7.77 -12.30 -8.12
N PRO A 203 8.00 -13.56 -8.55
CA PRO A 203 7.52 -14.02 -9.84
C PRO A 203 6.02 -13.69 -9.95
N ARG A 204 5.59 -13.21 -11.12
CA ARG A 204 4.16 -13.18 -11.43
C ARG A 204 3.66 -14.62 -11.35
N LEU A 205 2.59 -14.84 -10.61
CA LEU A 205 1.97 -16.14 -10.54
C LEU A 205 1.11 -16.34 -11.78
N ASP A 206 1.19 -17.52 -12.39
CA ASP A 206 0.08 -17.93 -13.27
C ASP A 206 -1.16 -18.11 -12.38
N PRO A 207 -2.31 -17.54 -12.75
CA PRO A 207 -3.51 -17.55 -11.91
C PRO A 207 -3.96 -18.98 -11.55
N PRO A 208 -4.51 -19.21 -10.33
CA PRO A 208 -5.05 -20.51 -9.95
C PRO A 208 -6.39 -20.78 -10.66
N PRO A 209 -6.82 -22.05 -10.75
CA PRO A 209 -6.14 -23.25 -10.27
C PRO A 209 -5.21 -23.86 -11.32
N ASN A 210 -3.95 -24.08 -10.96
CA ASN A 210 -3.03 -24.94 -11.71
C ASN A 210 -2.08 -25.68 -10.74
N PRO A 211 -1.51 -26.84 -11.12
CA PRO A 211 -0.63 -27.61 -10.24
C PRO A 211 0.63 -26.86 -9.76
N GLY A 212 1.04 -25.79 -10.45
CA GLY A 212 2.17 -24.95 -10.06
C GLY A 212 1.83 -23.88 -9.01
N TRP A 213 0.55 -23.66 -8.70
CA TRP A 213 0.11 -22.58 -7.82
C TRP A 213 0.65 -22.74 -6.39
N ASP A 214 0.48 -23.91 -5.77
CA ASP A 214 0.95 -24.13 -4.40
C ASP A 214 2.47 -24.04 -4.28
N GLN A 215 3.18 -24.52 -5.30
CA GLN A 215 4.63 -24.38 -5.40
C GLN A 215 5.03 -22.90 -5.47
N ALA A 216 4.33 -22.11 -6.28
CA ALA A 216 4.64 -20.71 -6.48
C ALA A 216 4.29 -19.85 -5.24
N VAL A 217 3.20 -20.18 -4.52
CA VAL A 217 2.90 -19.59 -3.21
C VAL A 217 4.01 -19.89 -2.20
N ALA A 218 4.52 -21.13 -2.16
CA ALA A 218 5.63 -21.49 -1.30
C ALA A 218 6.93 -20.75 -1.67
N GLU A 219 7.18 -20.55 -2.96
CA GLU A 219 8.31 -19.76 -3.45
C GLU A 219 8.21 -18.29 -3.05
N ILE A 220 7.03 -17.66 -3.20
CA ILE A 220 6.78 -16.30 -2.72
C ILE A 220 7.07 -16.19 -1.23
N ALA A 221 6.56 -17.12 -0.43
CA ALA A 221 6.81 -17.13 1.01
C ALA A 221 8.31 -17.22 1.34
N ALA A 222 9.06 -18.04 0.60
CA ALA A 222 10.51 -18.19 0.77
C ALA A 222 11.28 -16.92 0.37
N VAL A 223 10.91 -16.28 -0.75
CA VAL A 223 11.52 -15.03 -1.22
C VAL A 223 11.30 -13.89 -0.21
N HIS A 224 10.07 -13.73 0.30
CA HIS A 224 9.76 -12.70 1.31
C HIS A 224 10.50 -12.95 2.63
N ALA A 225 10.63 -14.21 3.05
CA ALA A 225 11.42 -14.56 4.23
C ALA A 225 12.92 -14.25 4.05
N ALA A 226 13.47 -14.51 2.85
CA ALA A 226 14.85 -14.17 2.51
C ALA A 226 15.07 -12.65 2.48
N ASP A 227 14.16 -11.89 1.86
CA ASP A 227 14.22 -10.43 1.80
C ASP A 227 14.24 -9.81 3.20
N ALA A 228 13.30 -10.22 4.05
CA ALA A 228 13.21 -9.74 5.43
C ALA A 228 14.47 -10.03 6.26
N ASP A 229 15.08 -11.20 6.09
CA ASP A 229 16.34 -11.53 6.75
C ASP A 229 17.50 -10.66 6.23
N CYS A 230 17.62 -10.51 4.91
CA CYS A 230 18.70 -9.76 4.29
C CYS A 230 18.61 -8.24 4.50
N ARG A 231 17.40 -7.67 4.70
CA ARG A 231 17.20 -6.23 4.98
C ARG A 231 17.24 -5.87 6.46
N ARG A 232 17.16 -6.87 7.35
CA ARG A 232 17.10 -6.67 8.81
C ARG A 232 18.10 -5.63 9.35
N PRO A 233 19.39 -5.59 8.92
CA PRO A 233 20.34 -4.59 9.42
C PRO A 233 19.95 -3.15 9.07
N ALA A 234 19.45 -2.91 7.86
CA ALA A 234 19.00 -1.59 7.43
C ALA A 234 17.65 -1.22 8.06
N TYR A 235 16.75 -2.20 8.19
CA TYR A 235 15.42 -2.02 8.75
C TYR A 235 15.44 -1.49 10.19
N GLY A 236 16.26 -2.08 11.07
CA GLY A 236 16.36 -1.62 12.46
C GLY A 236 16.81 -0.15 12.59
N ILE A 237 17.71 0.28 11.70
CA ILE A 237 18.16 1.68 11.65
C ILE A 237 17.04 2.57 11.10
N ALA A 238 16.39 2.13 10.02
CA ALA A 238 15.30 2.84 9.37
C ALA A 238 14.13 3.12 10.32
N VAL A 239 13.65 2.10 11.02
CA VAL A 239 12.50 2.24 11.94
C VAL A 239 12.82 3.18 13.10
N ARG A 240 14.05 3.16 13.60
CA ARG A 240 14.47 4.11 14.64
C ARG A 240 14.43 5.55 14.14
N ILE A 241 15.00 5.82 12.96
CA ILE A 241 14.96 7.15 12.34
C ILE A 241 13.50 7.59 12.13
N VAL A 242 12.65 6.69 11.62
CA VAL A 242 11.22 6.99 11.47
C VAL A 242 10.59 7.34 12.80
N GLY A 243 10.83 6.54 13.85
CA GLY A 243 10.33 6.80 15.20
C GLY A 243 10.67 8.20 15.71
N GLU A 244 11.89 8.68 15.46
CA GLU A 244 12.36 10.03 15.83
C GLU A 244 11.59 11.15 15.09
N HIS A 245 11.06 10.87 13.89
CA HIS A 245 10.41 11.86 13.03
C HIS A 245 8.87 11.76 12.98
N LEU A 246 8.31 10.64 13.43
CA LEU A 246 6.91 10.29 13.19
C LEU A 246 5.92 11.25 13.87
N ASP A 247 6.18 11.66 15.11
CA ASP A 247 5.34 12.62 15.82
C ASP A 247 5.25 13.96 15.10
N HIS A 248 6.39 14.47 14.63
CA HIS A 248 6.44 15.72 13.91
C HIS A 248 5.73 15.61 12.56
N TRP A 249 5.94 14.51 11.84
CA TRP A 249 5.26 14.23 10.58
C TRP A 249 3.73 14.21 10.76
N GLU A 250 3.24 13.45 11.73
CA GLU A 250 1.81 13.35 12.03
C GLU A 250 1.20 14.70 12.45
N LYS A 251 1.92 15.48 13.25
CA LYS A 251 1.46 16.83 13.65
C LYS A 251 1.35 17.74 12.45
N ARG A 252 2.32 17.70 11.53
CA ARG A 252 2.33 18.51 10.31
C ARG A 252 1.15 18.19 9.39
N HIS A 253 0.83 16.90 9.23
CA HIS A 253 -0.20 16.43 8.29
C HIS A 253 -1.57 16.19 8.95
N ARG A 254 -1.78 16.65 10.19
CA ARG A 254 -2.99 16.33 10.96
C ARG A 254 -4.29 16.71 10.23
N SER A 255 -4.35 17.90 9.64
CA SER A 255 -5.53 18.36 8.91
C SER A 255 -5.80 17.54 7.65
N GLU A 256 -4.74 17.07 6.97
CA GLU A 256 -4.86 16.24 5.78
C GLU A 256 -5.33 14.83 6.14
N LEU A 257 -4.81 14.26 7.23
CA LEU A 257 -5.28 12.98 7.79
C LEU A 257 -6.76 13.07 8.17
N ASP A 258 -7.18 14.13 8.86
CA ASP A 258 -8.58 14.34 9.24
C ASP A 258 -9.51 14.44 8.01
N ALA A 259 -9.06 15.15 6.96
CA ALA A 259 -9.78 15.28 5.70
C ALA A 259 -9.91 13.93 4.96
N ILE A 260 -8.83 13.14 4.93
CA ILE A 260 -8.86 11.78 4.36
C ILE A 260 -9.87 10.90 5.11
N ARG A 261 -9.84 10.90 6.45
CA ARG A 261 -10.80 10.10 7.25
C ARG A 261 -12.24 10.56 7.04
N ALA A 262 -12.49 11.85 6.88
CA ALA A 262 -13.81 12.36 6.54
C ALA A 262 -14.27 11.86 5.16
N ALA A 263 -13.38 11.87 4.17
CA ALA A 263 -13.68 11.37 2.83
C ALA A 263 -13.97 9.87 2.81
N TRP A 264 -13.22 9.05 3.57
CA TRP A 264 -13.51 7.62 3.72
C TRP A 264 -14.89 7.37 4.34
N ARG A 265 -15.24 8.07 5.42
CA ARG A 265 -16.59 7.98 6.02
C ARG A 265 -17.69 8.34 5.03
N GLN A 266 -17.45 9.36 4.20
CA GLN A 266 -18.39 9.74 3.15
C GLN A 266 -18.55 8.62 2.11
N ARG A 267 -17.46 7.96 1.69
CA ARG A 267 -17.53 6.82 0.76
C ARG A 267 -18.31 5.65 1.32
N VAL A 268 -18.12 5.32 2.60
CA VAL A 268 -18.90 4.26 3.27
C VAL A 268 -20.38 4.62 3.32
N SER A 269 -20.70 5.86 3.72
CA SER A 269 -22.10 6.33 3.74
C SER A 269 -22.73 6.34 2.34
N GLU A 270 -21.96 6.65 1.31
CA GLU A 270 -22.40 6.64 -0.08
C GLU A 270 -22.68 5.21 -0.57
N ALA A 271 -21.78 4.27 -0.25
CA ALA A 271 -21.91 2.86 -0.63
C ALA A 271 -23.16 2.20 -0.05
N ALA A 272 -23.57 2.59 1.17
CA ALA A 272 -24.79 2.09 1.81
C ALA A 272 -26.06 2.32 0.98
N ARG A 273 -26.05 3.29 0.06
CA ARG A 273 -27.18 3.57 -0.86
C ARG A 273 -27.35 2.53 -1.96
N TYR A 274 -26.34 1.70 -2.20
CA TYR A 274 -26.34 0.67 -3.25
C TYR A 274 -26.62 -0.75 -2.72
N HIS A 275 -26.72 -0.91 -1.40
CA HIS A 275 -27.05 -2.18 -0.75
C HIS A 275 -28.55 -2.33 -0.41
N ASN A 276 -29.34 -1.27 -0.61
CA ASN A 276 -30.80 -1.24 -0.44
C ASN A 276 -31.50 -1.30 -1.81
#